data_AF-T1BK81-F1
#
_entry.id   AF-T1BK81-F1
#
_cell.length_a   1.000
_cell.length_b   1.000
_cell.length_c   1.000
_cell.angle_alpha   90.00
_cell.angle_beta   90.00
_cell.angle_gamma   90.00
#
_symmetry.space_group_name_H-M   'P 1'
#
loop_
_entity.id
_entity.type
_entity.pdbx_description
1 polymer ?
#
loop_
_entity_poly.entity_id
_entity_poly.type
_entity_poly.pdbx_seq_one_letter_code
_entity_poly.pdbx_strand_id
1 'polypeptide(L)'
;DPNGKRTLAQVSAQIGGARCMLEPARAIARILAARGQPVYEYRFSYVATAMRKIWTTGAPHASEIPYVFDTVRAHYGARTSAADETMARAMHRYWVAFARTGRPDPAGEPAWPRYHGRTDRLMNFTEQDRWPSATRGASGSIW
;
A
#
# COMPACT_ATOMS: atom_id res chain seq x y z
N ASP A 1 -10.52 -20.80 -0.61
CA ASP A 1 -10.27 -20.02 0.64
C ASP A 1 -11.17 -20.58 1.74
N PRO A 2 -10.90 -20.33 3.04
CA PRO A 2 -11.67 -20.92 4.15
C PRO A 2 -13.18 -20.65 4.10
N ASN A 3 -13.60 -19.60 3.36
CA ASN A 3 -14.99 -19.17 3.25
C ASN A 3 -15.61 -19.42 1.87
N GLY A 4 -14.89 -20.03 0.92
CA GLY A 4 -15.36 -20.26 -0.45
C GLY A 4 -15.65 -19.01 -1.29
N LYS A 5 -15.18 -17.82 -0.87
CA LYS A 5 -15.51 -16.52 -1.50
C LYS A 5 -14.52 -16.10 -2.57
N ARG A 6 -13.34 -16.72 -2.65
CA ARG A 6 -12.26 -16.34 -3.57
C ARG A 6 -12.04 -17.40 -4.63
N THR A 7 -11.80 -16.96 -5.85
CA THR A 7 -11.41 -17.85 -6.96
C THR A 7 -10.00 -18.40 -6.71
N LEU A 8 -9.67 -19.52 -7.36
CA LEU A 8 -8.31 -20.08 -7.32
C LEU A 8 -7.27 -19.04 -7.74
N ALA A 9 -7.53 -18.27 -8.80
CA ALA A 9 -6.64 -17.22 -9.26
C ALA A 9 -6.39 -16.14 -8.18
N GLN A 10 -7.42 -15.73 -7.45
CA GLN A 10 -7.28 -14.76 -6.35
C GLN A 10 -6.46 -15.33 -5.19
N VAL A 11 -6.67 -16.60 -4.83
CA VAL A 11 -5.89 -17.27 -3.78
C VAL A 11 -4.43 -17.44 -4.19
N SER A 12 -4.17 -17.89 -5.41
CA SER A 12 -2.82 -18.03 -5.96
C SER A 12 -2.08 -16.69 -6.00
N ALA A 13 -2.74 -15.61 -6.43
CA ALA A 13 -2.16 -14.26 -6.41
C ALA A 13 -1.82 -13.80 -4.99
N GLN A 14 -2.69 -14.07 -4.00
CA GLN A 14 -2.44 -13.72 -2.60
C GLN A 14 -1.25 -14.48 -2.02
N ILE A 15 -1.17 -15.79 -2.26
CA ILE A 15 -0.04 -16.63 -1.79
C ILE A 15 1.26 -16.18 -2.45
N GLY A 16 1.24 -15.94 -3.78
CA GLY A 16 2.41 -15.45 -4.51
C GLY A 16 2.88 -14.08 -4.01
N GLY A 17 1.97 -13.14 -3.83
CA GLY A 17 2.28 -11.81 -3.29
C GLY A 17 2.83 -11.87 -1.86
N ALA A 18 2.23 -12.70 -1.00
CA ALA A 18 2.71 -12.89 0.37
C ALA A 18 4.14 -13.46 0.40
N ARG A 19 4.38 -14.53 -0.37
CA ARG A 19 5.67 -15.23 -0.39
C ARG A 19 6.79 -14.41 -1.02
N CYS A 20 6.50 -13.69 -2.10
CA CYS A 20 7.53 -12.99 -2.88
C CYS A 20 7.78 -11.56 -2.40
N MET A 21 6.77 -10.87 -1.87
CA MET A 21 6.86 -9.42 -1.58
C MET A 21 6.57 -9.09 -0.11
N LEU A 22 5.44 -9.55 0.43
CA LEU A 22 4.97 -9.06 1.73
C LEU A 22 5.80 -9.60 2.90
N GLU A 23 6.00 -10.93 2.99
CA GLU A 23 6.73 -11.51 4.11
C GLU A 23 8.22 -11.15 4.12
N PRO A 24 8.94 -11.11 2.97
CA PRO A 24 10.30 -10.60 2.93
C PRO A 24 10.42 -9.13 3.37
N ALA A 25 9.52 -8.25 2.90
CA ALA A 25 9.50 -6.84 3.31
C ALA A 25 9.25 -6.70 4.83
N ARG A 26 8.28 -7.46 5.36
CA ARG A 26 7.96 -7.48 6.79
C ARG A 26 9.11 -8.01 7.64
N ALA A 27 9.82 -9.04 7.17
CA ALA A 27 10.99 -9.58 7.86
C ALA A 27 12.07 -8.50 8.00
N ILE A 28 12.38 -7.78 6.93
CA ILE A 28 13.33 -6.65 6.97
C ILE A 28 12.84 -5.55 7.92
N ALA A 29 11.55 -5.19 7.86
CA ALA A 29 10.97 -4.18 8.75
C ALA A 29 11.13 -4.56 10.24
N ARG A 30 10.86 -5.82 10.61
CA ARG A 30 11.07 -6.34 11.97
C ARG A 30 12.53 -6.29 12.39
N ILE A 31 13.42 -6.75 11.51
CA ILE A 31 14.86 -6.82 11.75
C ILE A 31 15.45 -5.43 11.98
N LEU A 32 15.02 -4.42 11.21
CA LEU A 32 15.48 -3.04 11.36
C LEU A 32 14.85 -2.35 12.58
N ALA A 33 13.55 -2.53 12.80
CA ALA A 33 12.87 -1.94 13.96
C ALA A 33 13.39 -2.50 15.29
N ALA A 34 13.72 -3.80 15.36
CA ALA A 34 14.34 -4.42 16.53
C ALA A 34 15.73 -3.83 16.85
N ARG A 35 16.40 -3.24 15.86
CA ARG A 35 17.67 -2.51 16.03
C ARG A 35 17.48 -1.01 16.28
N GLY A 36 16.27 -0.58 16.63
CA GLY A 36 15.94 0.80 16.95
C GLY A 36 15.86 1.74 15.74
N GLN A 37 15.97 1.23 14.50
CA GLN A 37 15.88 2.07 13.31
C GLN A 37 14.44 2.58 13.11
N PRO A 38 14.26 3.84 12.64
CA PRO A 38 12.97 4.30 12.15
C PRO A 38 12.57 3.50 10.91
N VAL A 39 11.41 2.84 10.97
CA VAL A 39 10.87 2.02 9.88
C VAL A 39 9.42 2.42 9.68
N TYR A 40 9.00 2.54 8.42
CA TYR A 40 7.63 2.86 8.02
C TYR A 40 7.23 1.90 6.92
N GLU A 41 6.27 1.02 7.21
CA GLU A 41 5.77 0.04 6.24
C GLU A 41 4.46 0.55 5.63
N TYR A 42 4.28 0.34 4.32
CA TYR A 42 3.02 0.58 3.64
C TYR A 42 2.60 -0.61 2.79
N ARG A 43 1.31 -0.63 2.47
CA ARG A 43 0.72 -1.46 1.42
C ARG A 43 -0.02 -0.57 0.44
N PHE A 44 0.26 -0.74 -0.85
CA PHE A 44 -0.53 -0.13 -1.91
C PHE A 44 -1.61 -1.11 -2.38
N SER A 45 -2.87 -0.78 -2.12
CA SER A 45 -4.06 -1.58 -2.46
C SER A 45 -5.01 -0.86 -3.43
N TYR A 46 -4.72 0.41 -3.76
CA TYR A 46 -5.50 1.19 -4.71
C TYR A 46 -5.35 0.62 -6.13
N VAL A 47 -6.47 0.54 -6.84
CA VAL A 47 -6.49 0.12 -8.25
C VAL A 47 -7.02 1.28 -9.07
N ALA A 48 -6.19 1.77 -9.98
CA ALA A 48 -6.54 2.84 -10.91
C ALA A 48 -7.92 2.60 -11.51
N THR A 49 -8.74 3.63 -11.60
CA THR A 49 -10.16 3.50 -11.96
C THR A 49 -10.33 2.77 -13.29
N ALA A 50 -9.50 3.12 -14.28
CA ALA A 50 -9.49 2.49 -15.60
C ALA A 50 -9.06 1.01 -15.58
N MET A 51 -8.30 0.59 -14.58
CA MET A 51 -7.71 -0.76 -14.49
C MET A 51 -8.55 -1.73 -13.67
N ARG A 52 -9.59 -1.30 -12.95
CA ARG A 52 -10.37 -2.17 -12.04
C ARG A 52 -11.00 -3.39 -12.71
N LYS A 53 -11.35 -3.30 -14.00
CA LYS A 53 -11.89 -4.44 -14.78
C LYS A 53 -10.79 -5.41 -15.24
N ILE A 54 -9.54 -4.96 -15.30
CA ILE A 54 -8.38 -5.72 -15.79
C ILE A 54 -7.66 -6.36 -14.60
N TRP A 55 -7.42 -5.59 -13.53
CA TRP A 55 -6.70 -6.02 -12.32
C TRP A 55 -7.68 -6.51 -11.25
N THR A 56 -8.32 -7.63 -11.53
CA THR A 56 -9.37 -8.23 -10.68
C THR A 56 -8.83 -8.87 -9.40
N THR A 57 -7.51 -9.01 -9.27
CA THR A 57 -6.82 -9.53 -8.07
C THR A 57 -6.23 -8.44 -7.18
N GLY A 58 -6.46 -7.16 -7.49
CA GLY A 58 -5.90 -6.02 -6.77
C GLY A 58 -4.72 -5.36 -7.50
N ALA A 59 -4.00 -4.48 -6.81
CA ALA A 59 -2.88 -3.73 -7.36
C ALA A 59 -1.72 -4.67 -7.75
N PRO A 60 -1.26 -4.68 -9.02
CA PRO A 60 -0.13 -5.49 -9.42
C PRO A 60 1.20 -4.86 -8.98
N HIS A 61 2.28 -5.62 -9.12
CA HIS A 61 3.63 -5.16 -8.81
C HIS A 61 3.95 -3.81 -9.47
N ALA A 62 4.57 -2.91 -8.70
CA ALA A 62 5.06 -1.61 -9.14
C ALA A 62 3.97 -0.62 -9.63
N SER A 63 2.68 -0.97 -9.48
CA SER A 63 1.57 -0.10 -9.88
C SER A 63 1.46 1.19 -9.06
N GLU A 64 2.14 1.28 -7.92
CA GLU A 64 2.19 2.46 -7.07
C GLU A 64 3.15 3.54 -7.58
N ILE A 65 4.11 3.20 -8.45
CA ILE A 65 5.15 4.12 -8.94
C ILE A 65 4.56 5.46 -9.43
N PRO A 66 3.56 5.50 -10.34
CA PRO A 66 3.03 6.77 -10.81
C PRO A 66 2.34 7.61 -9.71
N TYR A 67 1.93 7.00 -8.60
CA TYR A 67 1.33 7.68 -7.45
C TYR A 67 2.41 8.25 -6.52
N VAL A 68 3.52 7.52 -6.31
CA VAL A 68 4.69 8.01 -5.56
C VAL A 68 5.24 9.30 -6.18
N PHE A 69 5.31 9.35 -7.50
CA PHE A 69 5.92 10.45 -8.25
C PHE A 69 4.92 11.52 -8.72
N ASP A 70 3.64 11.40 -8.39
CA ASP A 70 2.57 12.29 -8.88
C ASP A 70 2.54 12.42 -10.43
N THR A 71 2.70 11.29 -11.12
CA THR A 71 2.76 11.19 -12.60
C THR A 71 1.61 10.37 -13.19
N VAL A 72 0.53 10.15 -12.43
CA VAL A 72 -0.63 9.35 -12.88
C VAL A 72 -1.23 9.83 -14.19
N ARG A 73 -1.24 11.15 -14.44
CA ARG A 73 -1.74 11.71 -15.70
C ARG A 73 -0.86 11.38 -16.90
N ALA A 74 0.46 11.37 -16.71
CA ALA A 74 1.40 10.93 -17.73
C ALA A 74 1.29 9.41 -17.99
N HIS A 75 1.00 8.64 -16.95
CA HIS A 75 0.93 7.18 -17.03
C HIS A 75 -0.40 6.66 -17.63
N TYR A 76 -1.55 7.19 -17.21
CA TYR A 76 -2.87 6.74 -17.66
C TYR A 76 -3.50 7.62 -18.75
N GLY A 77 -2.97 8.83 -18.98
CA GLY A 77 -3.44 9.76 -20.00
C GLY A 77 -4.90 10.17 -19.78
N ALA A 78 -5.70 10.17 -20.85
CA ALA A 78 -7.13 10.48 -20.80
C ALA A 78 -7.97 9.52 -19.94
N ARG A 79 -7.40 8.37 -19.52
CA ARG A 79 -8.08 7.40 -18.65
C ARG A 79 -7.91 7.69 -17.15
N THR A 80 -7.12 8.70 -16.79
CA THR A 80 -6.90 9.11 -15.40
C THR A 80 -8.19 9.68 -14.82
N SER A 81 -8.64 9.16 -13.68
CA SER A 81 -9.79 9.72 -12.96
C SER A 81 -9.36 10.75 -11.90
N ALA A 82 -10.32 11.56 -11.44
CA ALA A 82 -10.09 12.48 -10.32
C ALA A 82 -9.70 11.76 -9.01
N ALA A 83 -10.18 10.52 -8.83
CA ALA A 83 -9.78 9.68 -7.70
C ALA A 83 -8.32 9.24 -7.81
N ASP A 84 -7.87 8.87 -9.02
CA ASP A 84 -6.48 8.49 -9.28
C ASP A 84 -5.53 9.67 -8.97
N GLU A 85 -5.89 10.89 -9.39
CA GLU A 85 -5.10 12.09 -9.07
C GLU A 85 -5.13 12.44 -7.58
N THR A 86 -6.26 12.23 -6.90
CA THR A 86 -6.37 12.49 -5.45
C THR A 86 -5.48 11.53 -4.66
N MET A 87 -5.49 10.26 -5.02
CA MET A 87 -4.59 9.24 -4.48
C MET A 87 -3.11 9.61 -4.72
N ALA A 88 -2.78 10.04 -5.94
CA ALA A 88 -1.41 10.39 -6.32
C ALA A 88 -0.89 11.57 -5.50
N ARG A 89 -1.64 12.67 -5.43
CA ARG A 89 -1.27 13.85 -4.64
C ARG A 89 -1.05 13.49 -3.18
N ALA A 90 -1.91 12.67 -2.60
CA ALA A 90 -1.80 12.31 -1.19
C ALA A 90 -0.62 11.36 -0.94
N MET A 91 -0.43 10.30 -1.73
CA MET A 91 0.75 9.41 -1.61
C MET A 91 2.06 10.18 -1.82
N HIS A 92 2.09 11.08 -2.80
CA HIS A 92 3.25 11.93 -3.07
C HIS A 92 3.60 12.81 -1.87
N ARG A 93 2.61 13.42 -1.19
CA ARG A 93 2.85 14.20 0.03
C ARG A 93 3.52 13.39 1.14
N TYR A 94 3.14 12.13 1.34
CA TYR A 94 3.81 11.26 2.32
C TYR A 94 5.27 11.00 1.96
N TRP A 95 5.55 10.71 0.68
CA TRP A 95 6.92 10.47 0.21
C TRP A 95 7.80 11.73 0.28
N VAL A 96 7.25 12.90 -0.08
CA VAL A 96 7.95 14.17 0.08
C VAL A 96 8.22 14.48 1.56
N ALA A 97 7.26 14.24 2.45
CA ALA A 97 7.46 14.41 3.89
C ALA A 97 8.60 13.50 4.40
N PHE A 98 8.57 12.22 4.04
CA PHE A 98 9.62 11.27 4.40
C PHE A 98 11.00 11.70 3.87
N ALA A 99 11.10 12.10 2.61
CA ALA A 99 12.36 12.59 2.03
C ALA A 99 12.89 13.84 2.76
N ARG A 100 12.00 14.72 3.24
CA ARG A 100 12.38 15.96 3.91
C ARG A 100 12.79 15.76 5.37
N THR A 101 12.12 14.87 6.11
CA THR A 101 12.22 14.81 7.58
C THR A 101 12.55 13.42 8.13
N GLY A 102 12.58 12.38 7.28
CA GLY A 102 12.61 10.99 7.71
C GLY A 102 11.30 10.51 8.34
N ARG A 103 10.24 11.33 8.34
CA ARG A 103 8.90 11.01 8.88
C ARG A 103 7.82 11.25 7.82
N PRO A 104 6.98 10.25 7.51
CA PRO A 104 5.88 10.41 6.56
C PRO A 104 4.62 10.93 7.28
N ASP A 105 4.65 12.16 7.79
CA ASP A 105 3.55 12.81 8.52
C ASP A 105 3.18 14.19 7.93
N PRO A 106 2.73 14.25 6.66
CA PRO A 106 2.29 15.50 6.06
C PRO A 106 1.09 16.10 6.81
N ALA A 107 1.08 17.42 6.95
CA ALA A 107 0.00 18.14 7.63
C ALA A 107 -1.37 17.86 6.98
N GLY A 108 -2.39 17.66 7.80
CA GLY A 108 -3.77 17.42 7.34
C GLY A 108 -4.05 15.99 6.86
N GLU A 109 -3.07 15.09 6.93
CA GLU A 109 -3.23 13.68 6.58
C GLU A 109 -3.11 12.79 7.84
N PRO A 110 -3.75 11.62 7.87
CA PRO A 110 -3.55 10.64 8.94
C PRO A 110 -2.10 10.26 9.18
N ALA A 111 -1.75 10.02 10.44
CA ALA A 111 -0.38 9.63 10.76
C ALA A 111 -0.02 8.27 10.16
N TRP A 112 1.08 8.20 9.41
CA TRP A 112 1.72 6.95 9.05
C TRP A 112 2.47 6.41 10.28
N PRO A 113 2.00 5.30 10.88
CA PRO A 113 2.60 4.79 12.11
C PRO A 113 4.03 4.32 11.84
N ARG A 114 4.93 4.65 12.76
CA ARG A 114 6.23 3.98 12.82
C ARG A 114 5.99 2.49 13.06
N TYR A 115 6.64 1.65 12.27
CA TYR A 115 6.56 0.20 12.38
C TYR A 115 7.07 -0.26 13.74
N HIS A 116 6.35 -1.20 14.35
CA HIS A 116 6.74 -1.87 15.57
C HIS A 116 6.31 -3.33 15.51
N GLY A 117 7.26 -4.26 15.65
CA GLY A 117 7.02 -5.71 15.43
C GLY A 117 5.86 -6.31 16.24
N ARG A 118 5.64 -5.83 17.48
CA ARG A 118 4.47 -6.22 18.31
C ARG A 118 3.11 -5.80 17.73
N THR A 119 3.04 -4.65 17.07
CA THR A 119 1.78 -4.10 16.55
C THR A 119 1.57 -4.43 15.08
N ASP A 120 2.67 -4.61 14.34
CA ASP A 120 2.71 -4.95 12.92
C ASP A 120 1.82 -4.00 12.09
N ARG A 121 1.84 -2.70 12.42
CA ARG A 121 1.00 -1.70 11.75
C ARG A 121 1.70 -1.14 10.53
N LEU A 122 0.94 -0.98 9.46
CA LEU A 122 1.34 -0.34 8.21
C LEU A 122 0.32 0.71 7.75
N MET A 123 0.77 1.62 6.89
CA MET A 123 -0.12 2.51 6.16
C MET A 123 -0.72 1.79 4.96
N ASN A 124 -2.05 1.73 4.85
CA ASN A 124 -2.71 1.11 3.70
C ASN A 124 -3.27 2.17 2.76
N PHE A 125 -2.69 2.28 1.57
CA PHE A 125 -3.17 3.16 0.52
C PHE A 125 -4.26 2.44 -0.30
N THR A 126 -5.54 2.81 -0.12
CA THR A 126 -6.72 2.11 -0.66
C THR A 126 -7.83 3.10 -1.03
N GLU A 127 -8.93 2.64 -1.64
CA GLU A 127 -10.11 3.47 -1.96
C GLU A 127 -10.63 4.30 -0.76
N GLN A 128 -11.19 5.48 -1.08
CA GLN A 128 -11.47 6.61 -0.18
C GLN A 128 -12.27 6.28 1.10
N ASP A 129 -13.14 5.26 1.08
CA ASP A 129 -13.94 4.88 2.25
C ASP A 129 -13.13 4.19 3.36
N ARG A 130 -11.84 3.90 3.10
CA ARG A 130 -10.89 3.25 4.03
C ARG A 130 -9.55 3.99 4.08
N TRP A 131 -9.57 5.26 3.67
CA TRP A 131 -8.42 6.08 3.32
C TRP A 131 -8.13 7.18 4.36
N PRO A 132 -6.83 7.46 4.58
CA PRO A 132 -5.78 6.50 4.85
C PRO A 132 -5.92 5.97 6.29
N SER A 133 -5.73 4.67 6.47
CA SER A 133 -5.88 4.03 7.78
C SER A 133 -4.69 3.14 8.11
N ALA A 134 -4.24 3.27 9.36
CA ALA A 134 -3.23 2.40 9.93
C ALA A 134 -3.86 1.04 10.26
N THR A 135 -3.48 0.02 9.51
CA THR A 135 -4.03 -1.35 9.64
C THR A 135 -2.95 -2.31 10.12
N ARG A 136 -3.34 -3.43 10.76
CA ARG A 136 -2.40 -4.54 10.99
C ARG A 136 -2.03 -5.15 9.63
N GLY A 137 -0.74 -5.44 9.44
CA GLY A 137 -0.21 -6.04 8.21
C GLY A 137 -0.84 -7.39 7.87
N ALA A 138 -1.41 -8.07 8.86
CA ALA A 138 -2.24 -9.26 8.68
C ALA A 138 -3.72 -8.92 8.97
N SER A 139 -4.43 -8.37 7.99
CA SER A 139 -5.90 -8.47 7.96
C SER A 139 -6.29 -9.48 6.88
N GLY A 140 -6.30 -10.75 7.26
CA GLY A 140 -6.72 -11.83 6.37
C GLY A 140 -5.86 -13.06 6.57
N SER A 141 -6.19 -13.82 7.61
CA SER A 141 -5.84 -15.22 7.74
C SER A 141 -6.05 -15.95 6.41
N ILE A 142 -4.94 -16.24 5.74
CA ILE A 142 -4.74 -17.54 5.09
C ILE A 142 -4.00 -18.51 6.02
N TRP A 143 -3.72 -18.07 7.26
CA TRP A 143 -3.58 -18.88 8.47
C TRP A 143 -4.28 -18.15 9.61
#